data_AF-A0A944ZZP6-F1
#
_entry.id   AF-A0A944ZZP6-F1
#
_cell.length_a   1.000
_cell.length_b   1.000
_cell.length_c   1.000
_cell.angle_alpha   90.00
_cell.angle_beta   90.00
_cell.angle_gamma   90.00
#
_symmetry.space_group_name_H-M   'P 1'
#
loop_
_entity.id
_entity.type
_entity.pdbx_description
1 polymer ?
#
loop_
_entity_poly.entity_id
_entity_poly.type
_entity_poly.pdbx_seq_one_letter_code
_entity_poly.pdbx_strand_id
1 'polypeptide(L)'
;MPKVTFVINGQKTEVEDTAGKTVLQIALDNGVPIEHACGGNGFCTTCLCKVKAGGENLGERNDKEENMGITDEDERLGCQAVVNGDTELELVEG
;
A
#
# COMPACT_ATOMS: atom_id res chain seq x y z
N MET A 1 15.59 3.26 6.41
CA MET A 1 14.33 2.57 6.74
C MET A 1 13.25 3.59 6.49
N PRO A 2 12.45 3.46 5.43
CA PRO A 2 11.31 4.36 5.20
C PRO A 2 10.35 4.34 6.40
N LYS A 3 9.83 5.51 6.73
CA LYS A 3 8.67 5.66 7.62
C LYS A 3 7.39 5.55 6.80
N VAL A 4 6.53 4.60 7.15
CA VAL A 4 5.22 4.40 6.51
C VAL A 4 4.13 4.76 7.50
N THR A 5 3.28 5.70 7.11
CA THR A 5 2.12 6.13 7.91
C THR A 5 0.86 5.52 7.31
N PHE A 6 0.20 4.65 8.06
CA PHE A 6 -1.10 4.08 7.69
C PHE A 6 -2.22 4.88 8.34
N VAL A 7 -3.20 5.30 7.55
CA VAL A 7 -4.41 5.99 8.01
C VAL A 7 -5.59 5.04 7.87
N ILE A 8 -6.23 4.70 8.99
CA ILE A 8 -7.40 3.81 9.04
C ILE A 8 -8.48 4.52 9.84
N ASN A 9 -9.64 4.80 9.24
CA ASN A 9 -10.72 5.57 9.87
C ASN A 9 -10.25 6.90 10.49
N GLY A 10 -9.31 7.57 9.82
CA GLY A 10 -8.69 8.82 10.29
C GLY A 10 -7.64 8.66 11.40
N GLN A 11 -7.43 7.47 11.94
CA GLN A 11 -6.38 7.18 12.91
C GLN A 11 -5.06 6.85 12.19
N LYS A 12 -3.97 7.50 12.63
CA LYS A 12 -2.63 7.27 12.08
C LYS A 12 -1.87 6.22 12.88
N THR A 13 -1.21 5.31 12.18
CA THR A 13 -0.23 4.36 12.71
C THR A 13 1.06 4.51 11.92
N GLU A 14 2.13 4.93 12.58
CA GLU A 14 3.46 5.06 11.95
C GLU A 14 4.30 3.81 12.24
N VAL A 15 4.97 3.31 11.21
CA VAL A 15 5.90 2.18 11.32
C VAL A 15 7.18 2.49 10.53
N GLU A 16 8.28 1.84 10.88
CA GLU A 16 9.52 1.87 10.10
C GLU A 16 9.86 0.46 9.63
N ASP A 17 10.22 0.31 8.36
CA ASP A 17 10.63 -0.98 7.82
C ASP A 17 11.73 -0.80 6.76
N THR A 18 12.15 -1.88 6.13
CA THR A 18 13.15 -1.94 5.08
C THR A 18 12.53 -1.55 3.75
N ALA A 19 13.22 -0.69 2.99
CA ALA A 19 12.83 -0.35 1.63
C ALA A 19 12.82 -1.59 0.71
N GLY A 20 12.04 -1.53 -0.36
CA GLY A 20 11.90 -2.62 -1.32
C GLY A 20 10.81 -3.65 -0.97
N LYS A 21 10.15 -3.50 0.19
CA LYS A 21 8.94 -4.26 0.54
C LYS A 21 7.69 -3.59 -0.01
N THR A 22 6.63 -4.37 -0.24
CA THR A 22 5.33 -3.83 -0.62
C THR A 22 4.60 -3.22 0.58
N VAL A 23 3.66 -2.32 0.34
CA VAL A 23 2.78 -1.77 1.38
C VAL A 23 2.10 -2.89 2.19
N LEU A 24 1.62 -3.93 1.50
CA LEU A 24 0.99 -5.10 2.10
C LEU A 24 1.97 -5.82 3.04
N GLN A 25 3.20 -6.06 2.60
CA GLN A 25 4.20 -6.73 3.45
C GLN A 25 4.54 -5.91 4.70
N ILE A 26 4.77 -4.60 4.54
CA ILE A 26 5.08 -3.69 5.66
C ILE A 26 3.92 -3.65 6.66
N ALA A 27 2.68 -3.58 6.18
CA ALA A 27 1.50 -3.60 7.03
C ALA A 27 1.43 -4.89 7.85
N LEU A 28 1.57 -6.06 7.21
CA LEU A 28 1.50 -7.36 7.88
C LEU A 28 2.63 -7.56 8.90
N ASP A 29 3.86 -7.19 8.55
CA ASP A 29 5.04 -7.32 9.42
C ASP A 29 4.90 -6.48 10.70
N ASN A 30 4.13 -5.39 10.64
CA ASN A 30 3.90 -4.46 11.75
C ASN A 30 2.49 -4.59 12.38
N GLY A 31 1.72 -5.62 12.01
CA GLY A 31 0.39 -5.86 12.59
C GLY A 31 -0.68 -4.82 12.22
N VAL A 32 -0.46 -4.07 11.14
CA VAL A 32 -1.45 -3.13 10.59
C VAL A 32 -2.47 -3.92 9.77
N PRO A 33 -3.78 -3.81 10.07
CA PRO A 33 -4.80 -4.55 9.34
C PRO A 33 -4.92 -4.02 7.91
N ILE A 34 -4.92 -4.93 6.95
CA ILE A 34 -5.13 -4.68 5.53
C ILE A 34 -5.73 -5.93 4.90
N GLU A 35 -6.81 -5.79 4.13
CA GLU A 35 -7.42 -6.94 3.48
C GLU A 35 -6.60 -7.41 2.27
N HIS A 36 -6.53 -8.72 2.06
CA HIS A 36 -5.69 -9.31 1.01
C HIS A 36 -6.24 -10.66 0.53
N ALA A 37 -7.48 -10.68 0.04
CA ALA A 37 -8.21 -11.91 -0.30
C ALA A 37 -7.47 -12.83 -1.28
N CYS A 38 -6.69 -12.27 -2.22
CA CYS A 38 -5.88 -13.05 -3.16
C CYS A 38 -4.47 -13.42 -2.65
N GLY A 39 -4.12 -13.07 -1.41
CA GLY A 39 -2.78 -13.30 -0.84
C GLY A 39 -1.67 -12.45 -1.47
N GLY A 40 -2.02 -11.30 -2.05
CA GLY A 40 -1.05 -10.37 -2.66
C GLY A 40 -0.65 -10.70 -4.11
N ASN A 41 -1.40 -11.58 -4.78
CA ASN A 41 -1.09 -12.00 -6.15
C ASN A 41 -1.51 -11.00 -7.24
N GLY A 42 -2.26 -9.95 -6.90
CA GLY A 42 -2.78 -8.96 -7.85
C GLY A 42 -4.02 -9.43 -8.63
N PHE A 43 -4.88 -10.23 -7.99
CA PHE A 43 -6.13 -10.76 -8.57
C PHE A 43 -7.38 -10.31 -7.82
N CYS A 44 -7.26 -9.38 -6.88
CA CYS A 44 -8.36 -8.75 -6.18
C CYS A 44 -8.02 -7.29 -5.87
N THR A 45 -8.99 -6.53 -5.36
CA THR A 45 -8.82 -5.12 -4.99
C THR A 45 -8.91 -4.86 -3.49
N THR A 46 -8.99 -5.89 -2.65
CA THR A 46 -9.17 -5.72 -1.20
C THR A 46 -8.00 -5.01 -0.52
N CYS A 47 -6.79 -5.09 -1.08
CA CYS A 47 -5.62 -4.37 -0.55
C CYS A 47 -5.48 -2.94 -1.10
N LEU A 48 -6.54 -2.37 -1.68
CA LEU A 48 -6.52 -1.03 -2.26
C LEU A 48 -6.19 0.01 -1.17
N CYS A 49 -5.25 0.88 -1.47
CA CYS A 49 -4.84 1.98 -0.63
C CYS A 49 -4.82 3.28 -1.41
N LYS A 50 -5.06 4.39 -0.71
CA LYS A 50 -5.02 5.74 -1.26
C LYS A 50 -3.77 6.46 -0.78
N VAL A 51 -2.95 6.94 -1.68
CA VAL A 51 -1.77 7.75 -1.39
C VAL A 51 -2.23 9.11 -0.86
N LYS A 52 -1.69 9.49 0.30
CA LYS A 52 -1.88 10.82 0.90
C LYS A 52 -0.63 11.68 0.78
N ALA A 53 0.55 11.04 0.81
CA ALA A 53 1.85 11.70 0.60
C ALA A 53 2.91 10.66 0.20
N GLY A 54 3.98 11.11 -0.47
CA GLY A 54 5.12 10.26 -0.81
C GLY A 54 4.80 9.20 -1.87
N GLY A 55 3.94 9.52 -2.85
CA GLY A 55 3.64 8.62 -3.97
C GLY A 55 4.83 8.41 -4.88
N GLU A 56 5.71 9.41 -5.00
CA GLU A 56 6.99 9.37 -5.69
C GLU A 56 7.99 8.37 -5.06
N ASN A 57 7.76 8.00 -3.80
CA ASN A 57 8.56 7.02 -3.08
C ASN A 57 8.04 5.58 -3.27
N LEU A 58 6.94 5.41 -4.01
CA LEU A 58 6.44 4.09 -4.39
C LEU A 58 7.05 3.64 -5.72
N GLY A 59 7.17 2.34 -5.90
CA GLY A 59 7.53 1.74 -7.18
C GLY A 59 6.50 2.07 -8.26
N GLU A 60 6.95 2.03 -9.52
CA GLU A 60 6.08 2.20 -10.69
C GLU A 60 4.91 1.22 -10.67
N ARG A 61 3.80 1.62 -11.29
CA ARG A 61 2.66 0.72 -11.50
C ARG A 61 3.11 -0.43 -12.39
N ASN A 62 2.58 -1.61 -12.10
CA ASN A 62 2.84 -2.79 -12.90
C ASN A 62 1.58 -3.25 -13.64
N ASP A 63 1.74 -4.16 -14.59
CA ASP A 63 0.65 -4.70 -15.40
C ASP A 63 -0.49 -5.28 -14.54
N LYS A 64 -0.23 -5.75 -13.31
CA LYS A 64 -1.30 -6.29 -12.45
C LYS A 64 -2.21 -5.18 -11.92
N GLU A 65 -1.66 -4.04 -11.54
CA GLU A 65 -2.47 -2.87 -11.16
C GLU A 65 -3.30 -2.38 -12.36
N GLU A 66 -2.69 -2.31 -13.54
CA GLU A 66 -3.37 -1.90 -14.77
C GLU A 66 -4.49 -2.87 -15.17
N ASN A 67 -4.23 -4.19 -15.13
CA ASN A 67 -5.21 -5.22 -15.45
C ASN A 67 -6.38 -5.24 -14.45
N MET A 68 -6.16 -4.80 -13.21
CA MET A 68 -7.21 -4.64 -12.19
C MET A 68 -7.95 -3.31 -12.31
N GLY A 69 -7.59 -2.47 -13.28
CA GLY A 69 -8.22 -1.17 -13.52
C GLY A 69 -7.85 -0.09 -12.51
N ILE A 70 -6.73 -0.24 -11.78
CA ILE A 70 -6.27 0.76 -10.82
C ILE A 70 -5.48 1.84 -11.57
N THR A 71 -6.20 2.84 -12.07
CA THR A 71 -5.66 3.90 -12.92
C THR A 71 -5.60 5.26 -12.25
N ASP A 72 -6.36 5.48 -11.17
CA ASP A 72 -6.33 6.75 -10.43
C ASP A 72 -4.95 6.97 -9.82
N GLU A 73 -4.37 8.15 -10.04
CA GLU A 73 -2.99 8.49 -9.65
C GLU A 73 -2.72 8.21 -8.16
N ASP A 74 -3.72 8.52 -7.33
CA ASP A 74 -3.66 8.36 -5.88
C ASP A 74 -4.09 6.95 -5.39
N GLU A 75 -4.57 6.04 -6.24
CA GLU A 75 -4.98 4.70 -5.81
C GLU A 75 -3.94 3.64 -6.19
N ARG A 76 -3.57 2.76 -5.25
CA ARG A 76 -2.62 1.67 -5.48
C ARG A 76 -3.15 0.35 -4.95
N LEU A 77 -2.69 -0.76 -5.51
CA LEU A 77 -2.81 -2.05 -4.83
C LEU A 77 -1.64 -2.17 -3.86
N GLY A 78 -1.93 -2.21 -2.55
CA GLY A 78 -0.89 -2.32 -1.53
C GLY A 78 0.03 -3.53 -1.71
N CYS A 79 -0.47 -4.61 -2.33
CA CYS A 79 0.35 -5.79 -2.63
C CYS A 79 1.32 -5.62 -3.81
N GLN A 80 1.12 -4.60 -4.66
CA GLN A 80 1.97 -4.31 -5.82
C GLN A 80 2.81 -3.04 -5.63
N ALA A 81 2.39 -2.12 -4.78
CA ALA A 81 3.12 -0.90 -4.47
C ALA A 81 4.33 -1.17 -3.56
N VAL A 82 5.54 -1.13 -4.14
CA VAL A 82 6.82 -1.23 -3.42
C VAL A 82 7.17 0.09 -2.76
N VAL A 83 7.58 0.10 -1.49
CA VAL A 83 7.95 1.31 -0.75
C VAL A 83 9.47 1.50 -0.77
N ASN A 84 9.95 2.63 -1.29
CA ASN A 84 11.37 2.98 -1.37
C ASN A 84 11.76 4.17 -0.47
N GLY A 85 10.79 4.89 0.08
CA GLY A 85 10.97 6.08 0.91
C GLY A 85 9.72 6.36 1.74
N ASP A 86 9.71 7.47 2.47
CA ASP A 86 8.62 7.81 3.38
C ASP A 86 7.30 8.00 2.62
N THR A 87 6.21 7.45 3.14
CA THR A 87 4.89 7.50 2.49
C THR A 87 3.76 7.52 3.51
N GLU A 88 2.64 8.15 3.15
CA GLU A 88 1.40 8.12 3.92
C GLU A 88 0.28 7.54 3.05
N LEU A 89 -0.39 6.50 3.55
CA LEU A 89 -1.37 5.71 2.84
C LEU A 89 -2.63 5.56 3.69
N GLU A 90 -3.78 5.88 3.11
CA GLU A 90 -5.08 5.57 3.68
C GLU A 90 -5.52 4.18 3.22
N LEU A 91 -5.83 3.31 4.17
CA LEU A 91 -6.38 1.99 3.90
C LEU A 91 -7.89 2.07 4.05
N VAL A 92 -8.61 1.54 3.06
CA VAL A 92 -10.07 1.43 3.13
C VAL A 92 -10.39 0.12 3.83
N GLU A 93 -11.12 0.18 4.94
CA GLU A 93 -11.73 -1.02 5.51
C GLU A 93 -12.90 -1.44 4.61
N GLY A 94 -12.84 -2.70 4.14
CA GLY A 94 -13.90 -3.37 3.38
C GLY A 94 -14.83 -4.16 4.29
#